data_AF-K3UC27-F1
#
_entry.id   AF-K3UC27-F1
#
_cell.length_a   1.000
_cell.length_b   1.000
_cell.length_c   1.000
_cell.angle_alpha   90.00
_cell.angle_beta   90.00
_cell.angle_gamma   90.00
#
_symmetry.space_group_name_H-M   'P 1'
#
loop_
_entity.id
_entity.type
_entity.pdbx_description
1 polymer ?
#
loop_
_entity_poly.entity_id
_entity_poly.type
_entity_poly.pdbx_seq_one_letter_code
_entity_poly.pdbx_strand_id
1 'polypeptide(L)'
;MDTQAVLQSLTLEEKVSLLSGTPDDFTSIAGIPRNNIPLLQTADSISGIRPTEFDSSLTTACFPNTACIASTWNIELLKEMGHELTSQAKLKNAQIILGPTINI
;
A
#
# COMPACT_ATOMS: atom_id res chain seq x y z
N MET A 1 -9.14 -15.07 -9.02
CA MET A 1 -8.02 -16.04 -9.03
C MET A 1 -8.27 -17.05 -7.92
N ASP A 2 -8.17 -18.34 -8.20
CA ASP A 2 -8.21 -19.37 -7.15
C ASP A 2 -6.84 -19.43 -6.47
N THR A 3 -6.77 -18.97 -5.22
CA THR A 3 -5.51 -18.89 -4.47
C THR A 3 -4.91 -20.25 -4.18
N GLN A 4 -5.74 -21.28 -3.98
CA GLN A 4 -5.27 -22.62 -3.61
C GLN A 4 -4.66 -23.35 -4.81
N ALA A 5 -5.32 -23.26 -5.96
CA ALA A 5 -4.78 -23.80 -7.22
C ALA A 5 -3.46 -23.11 -7.60
N VAL A 6 -3.38 -21.78 -7.44
CA VAL A 6 -2.15 -21.03 -7.70
C VAL A 6 -1.04 -21.45 -6.74
N LEU A 7 -1.30 -21.53 -5.43
CA LEU A 7 -0.30 -21.94 -4.44
C LEU A 7 0.25 -23.35 -4.70
N GLN A 8 -0.58 -24.27 -5.19
CA GLN A 8 -0.14 -25.62 -5.57
C GLN A 8 0.76 -25.63 -6.82
N SER A 9 0.59 -24.66 -7.73
CA SER A 9 1.37 -24.55 -8.96
C SER A 9 2.73 -23.86 -8.80
N LEU A 10 3.01 -23.29 -7.61
CA LEU A 10 4.27 -22.60 -7.30
C LEU A 10 5.35 -23.58 -6.86
N THR A 11 6.59 -23.34 -7.31
CA THR A 11 7.77 -24.05 -6.77
C THR A 11 8.03 -23.62 -5.32
N LEU A 12 8.94 -24.33 -4.63
CA LEU A 12 9.33 -23.94 -3.28
C LEU A 12 10.02 -22.57 -3.27
N GLU A 13 10.86 -22.31 -4.27
CA GLU A 13 11.60 -21.06 -4.44
C GLU A 13 10.65 -19.88 -4.68
N GLU A 14 9.64 -20.06 -5.55
CA GLU A 14 8.60 -19.05 -5.79
C GLU A 14 7.84 -18.75 -4.49
N LYS A 15 7.49 -19.78 -3.70
CA LYS A 15 6.84 -19.58 -2.39
C LYS A 15 7.72 -18.80 -1.41
N VAL A 16 9.01 -19.15 -1.32
CA VAL A 16 9.96 -18.47 -0.44
C VAL A 16 10.12 -17.00 -0.85
N SER A 17 10.18 -16.70 -2.15
CA SER A 17 10.31 -15.31 -2.63
C SER A 17 9.12 -14.41 -2.23
N LEU A 18 7.93 -14.98 -2.03
CA LEU A 18 6.73 -14.24 -1.61
C LEU A 18 6.71 -13.90 -0.11
N LEU A 19 7.68 -14.38 0.68
CA LEU A 19 7.75 -14.16 2.14
C LEU A 19 8.56 -12.91 2.53
N SER A 20 9.06 -12.13 1.56
CA SER A 20 9.82 -10.91 1.79
C SER A 20 9.48 -9.82 0.77
N GLY A 21 9.90 -8.58 1.06
CA GLY A 21 10.00 -7.54 0.05
C GLY A 21 11.05 -7.88 -1.01
N THR A 22 11.14 -7.04 -2.04
CA THR A 22 12.17 -7.18 -3.08
C THR A 22 13.50 -6.56 -2.63
N PRO A 23 14.65 -6.96 -3.21
CA PRO A 23 15.93 -6.33 -2.91
C PRO A 23 16.13 -4.98 -3.60
N ASP A 24 15.28 -4.63 -4.57
CA ASP A 24 15.44 -3.45 -5.42
C ASP A 24 15.02 -2.14 -4.72
N ASP A 25 14.09 -2.23 -3.76
CA ASP A 25 13.58 -1.07 -3.01
C ASP A 25 12.99 -1.50 -1.64
N PHE A 26 12.41 -0.53 -0.92
CA PHE A 26 11.81 -0.75 0.41
C PHE A 26 10.28 -0.84 0.41
N THR A 27 9.63 -0.70 -0.75
CA THR A 27 8.17 -0.54 -0.86
C THR A 27 7.50 -1.65 -1.66
N SER A 28 8.27 -2.46 -2.38
CA SER A 28 7.80 -3.52 -3.26
C SER A 28 7.64 -4.86 -2.53
N ILE A 29 6.51 -5.51 -2.78
CA ILE A 29 6.23 -6.89 -2.40
C ILE A 29 6.41 -7.78 -3.63
N ALA A 30 7.15 -8.87 -3.48
CA ALA A 30 7.46 -9.79 -4.56
C ALA A 30 6.19 -10.32 -5.27
N GLY A 31 6.31 -10.53 -6.59
CA GLY A 31 5.28 -11.15 -7.43
C GLY A 31 5.83 -12.32 -8.24
N ILE A 32 4.94 -13.12 -8.81
CA ILE A 32 5.28 -14.28 -9.67
C ILE A 32 4.59 -14.09 -11.04
N PRO A 33 5.24 -13.45 -12.03
CA PRO A 33 4.64 -13.14 -13.32
C PRO A 33 4.12 -14.35 -14.09
N ARG A 34 4.81 -15.50 -14.01
CA ARG A 34 4.41 -16.77 -14.63
C ARG A 34 3.01 -17.23 -14.21
N ASN A 35 2.60 -16.85 -12.99
CA ASN A 35 1.31 -17.22 -12.40
C ASN A 35 0.33 -16.04 -12.37
N ASN A 36 0.61 -14.97 -13.10
CA ASN A 36 -0.17 -13.72 -13.08
C ASN A 36 -0.30 -13.09 -11.69
N ILE A 37 0.71 -13.28 -10.82
CA ILE A 37 0.82 -12.57 -9.56
C ILE A 37 1.71 -11.34 -9.82
N PRO A 38 1.14 -10.13 -9.85
CA PRO A 38 1.93 -8.92 -10.06
C PRO A 38 2.77 -8.60 -8.82
N LEU A 39 3.86 -7.86 -9.02
CA LEU A 39 4.51 -7.11 -7.94
C LEU A 39 3.52 -6.07 -7.41
N LEU A 40 3.50 -5.88 -6.09
CA LEU A 40 2.66 -4.88 -5.44
C LEU A 40 3.54 -3.80 -4.81
N GLN A 41 3.06 -2.57 -4.85
CA GLN A 41 3.69 -1.41 -4.23
C GLN A 41 2.92 -1.02 -2.96
N THR A 42 3.68 -0.74 -1.92
CA THR A 42 3.21 -0.17 -0.66
C THR A 42 3.54 1.31 -0.59
N ALA A 43 2.77 2.09 0.16
CA ALA A 43 3.08 3.48 0.43
C ALA A 43 2.66 3.91 1.83
N ASP A 44 3.57 4.55 2.54
CA ASP A 44 3.26 5.38 3.72
C ASP A 44 2.58 6.67 3.27
N SER A 45 1.66 7.32 3.98
CA SER A 45 0.88 6.92 5.16
C SER A 45 -0.51 7.59 5.11
N ILE A 46 -1.30 7.42 6.17
CA ILE A 46 -2.59 8.11 6.34
C ILE A 46 -2.51 9.64 6.43
N SER A 47 -1.36 10.22 6.77
CA SER A 47 -1.17 11.68 6.74
C SER A 47 -0.88 12.21 5.33
N GLY A 48 -0.87 11.32 4.33
CA GLY A 48 -0.57 11.64 2.94
C GLY A 48 0.26 10.53 2.30
N ILE A 49 -0.04 10.20 1.05
CA ILE A 49 0.63 9.11 0.33
C ILE A 49 1.96 9.60 -0.22
N ARG A 50 3.05 9.09 0.32
CA ARG A 50 4.43 9.32 -0.09
C ARG A 50 4.69 8.59 -1.41
N PRO A 51 5.20 9.28 -2.44
CA PRO A 51 5.68 8.62 -3.65
C PRO A 51 6.79 7.61 -3.34
N THR A 52 6.81 6.49 -4.06
CA THR A 52 7.87 5.47 -3.97
C THR A 52 9.18 5.97 -4.56
N GLU A 53 9.10 6.69 -5.67
CA GLU A 53 10.25 7.37 -6.30
C GLU A 53 10.45 8.77 -5.70
N PHE A 54 11.71 9.18 -5.53
CA PHE A 54 12.05 10.57 -5.21
C PHE A 54 11.89 11.47 -6.44
N ASP A 55 10.74 11.42 -7.09
CA ASP A 55 10.35 12.35 -8.15
C ASP A 55 9.81 13.62 -7.48
N SER A 56 10.58 14.70 -7.57
CA SER A 56 10.21 16.00 -7.01
C SER A 56 8.98 16.64 -7.67
N SER A 57 8.53 16.12 -8.81
CA SER A 57 7.31 16.57 -9.49
C SER A 57 6.03 15.96 -8.90
N LEU A 58 6.12 14.83 -8.20
CA LEU A 58 4.98 14.15 -7.59
C LEU A 58 4.70 14.70 -6.18
N THR A 59 3.75 15.62 -6.10
CA THR A 59 3.27 16.16 -4.82
C THR A 59 2.27 15.23 -4.14
N THR A 60 2.02 15.45 -2.85
CA THR A 60 1.02 14.70 -2.08
C THR A 60 0.11 15.63 -1.28
N ALA A 61 -1.15 15.24 -1.17
CA ALA A 61 -2.06 15.88 -0.23
C ALA A 61 -1.64 15.51 1.19
N CYS A 62 -1.30 16.52 1.99
CA CYS A 62 -0.96 16.35 3.41
C CYS A 62 -2.23 16.51 4.25
N PHE A 63 -2.64 15.44 4.92
CA PHE A 63 -3.81 15.42 5.79
C PHE A 63 -3.42 15.71 7.25
N PRO A 64 -4.35 16.18 8.08
CA PRO A 64 -4.13 16.28 9.52
C PRO A 64 -3.74 14.91 10.11
N ASN A 65 -2.91 14.92 11.14
CA ASN A 65 -2.50 13.69 11.82
C ASN A 65 -3.71 12.97 12.47
N THR A 66 -3.51 11.71 12.85
CA THR A 66 -4.56 10.85 13.44
C THR A 66 -5.26 11.46 14.63
N ALA A 67 -4.53 12.11 15.54
CA ALA A 67 -5.11 12.71 16.73
C ALA A 67 -6.05 13.87 16.38
N CYS A 68 -5.68 14.71 15.40
CA CYS A 68 -6.54 15.77 14.89
C CYS A 68 -7.82 15.22 14.26
N ILE A 69 -7.70 14.21 13.39
CA ILE A 69 -8.85 13.59 12.74
C ILE A 69 -9.75 12.87 13.74
N ALA A 70 -9.18 12.13 14.70
CA ALA A 70 -9.93 11.48 15.77
C ALA A 70 -10.68 12.49 16.65
N SER A 71 -10.10 13.68 16.88
CA SER A 71 -10.73 14.76 17.64
C SER A 71 -12.00 15.33 17.00
N THR A 72 -12.26 15.01 15.73
CA THR A 72 -13.51 15.40 15.05
C THR A 72 -14.71 14.55 15.47
N TRP A 73 -14.46 13.34 15.99
CA TRP A 73 -15.50 12.34 16.27
C TRP A 73 -16.47 12.09 15.09
N ASN A 74 -16.00 12.29 13.86
CA ASN A 74 -16.83 12.27 12.66
C ASN A 74 -16.43 11.12 11.72
N ILE A 75 -17.17 10.01 11.79
CA ILE A 75 -16.91 8.80 11.00
C ILE A 75 -17.04 9.06 9.48
N GLU A 76 -17.99 9.89 9.06
CA GLU A 76 -18.18 10.19 7.64
C GLU A 76 -16.99 10.99 7.07
N LEU A 77 -16.41 11.90 7.86
CA LEU A 77 -15.20 12.61 7.49
C LEU A 77 -13.99 11.66 7.35
N LEU A 78 -13.84 10.69 8.26
CA LEU A 78 -12.79 9.66 8.15
C LEU A 78 -12.96 8.82 6.88
N LYS A 79 -14.20 8.50 6.51
CA LYS A 79 -14.52 7.75 5.29
C LYS A 79 -14.18 8.53 4.03
N GLU A 80 -14.52 9.82 4.00
CA GLU A 80 -14.15 10.74 2.91
C GLU A 80 -12.62 10.83 2.76
N MET A 81 -11.91 11.02 3.87
CA MET A 81 -10.44 11.01 3.89
C MET A 81 -9.87 9.69 3.35
N GLY A 82 -10.47 8.55 3.69
CA GLY A 82 -10.07 7.24 3.16
C GLY A 82 -10.22 7.12 1.64
N HIS A 83 -11.27 7.71 1.06
CA HIS A 83 -11.44 7.76 -0.40
C HIS A 83 -10.36 8.62 -1.05
N GLU A 84 -10.05 9.78 -0.49
CA GLU A 84 -9.00 10.66 -1.01
C GLU A 84 -7.61 10.03 -0.91
N LEU A 85 -7.29 9.37 0.21
CA LEU A 85 -6.05 8.60 0.36
C LEU A 85 -5.93 7.50 -0.70
N THR A 86 -7.02 6.79 -0.99
CA THR A 86 -7.04 5.76 -2.04
C THR A 86 -6.85 6.37 -3.43
N SER A 87 -7.43 7.53 -3.70
CA SER A 87 -7.21 8.28 -4.95
C SER A 87 -5.73 8.67 -5.12
N GLN A 88 -5.12 9.20 -4.06
CA GLN A 88 -3.69 9.54 -4.02
C GLN A 88 -2.79 8.32 -4.21
N ALA A 89 -3.14 7.17 -3.62
CA ALA A 89 -2.40 5.92 -3.79
C ALA A 89 -2.44 5.41 -5.23
N LYS A 90 -3.61 5.47 -5.88
CA LYS A 90 -3.75 5.13 -7.30
C LYS A 90 -2.89 6.01 -8.20
N LEU A 91 -2.88 7.33 -7.96
CA LEU A 91 -2.04 8.28 -8.71
C LEU A 91 -0.54 7.97 -8.57
N LYS A 92 -0.14 7.32 -7.48
CA LYS A 92 1.24 6.95 -7.16
C LYS A 92 1.53 5.47 -7.36
N ASN A 93 0.64 4.74 -8.06
CA ASN A 93 0.76 3.32 -8.37
C ASN A 93 0.94 2.39 -7.14
N ALA A 94 0.45 2.81 -5.97
CA ALA A 94 0.49 2.00 -4.75
C ALA A 94 -0.84 1.25 -4.55
N GLN A 95 -0.76 -0.06 -4.29
CA GLN A 95 -1.93 -0.91 -4.04
C GLN A 95 -2.25 -1.03 -2.55
N ILE A 96 -1.25 -0.81 -1.69
CA ILE A 96 -1.37 -0.97 -0.24
C ILE A 96 -0.91 0.32 0.44
N ILE A 97 -1.79 0.88 1.29
CA ILE A 97 -1.47 2.02 2.14
C ILE A 97 -1.08 1.49 3.51
N LEU A 98 0.08 1.89 4.03
CA LEU A 98 0.56 1.49 5.36
C LEU A 98 -0.12 2.35 6.45
N GLY A 99 -1.26 1.88 6.96
CA GLY A 99 -2.01 2.51 8.05
C GLY A 99 -3.44 1.96 8.19
N PRO A 100 -4.28 2.56 9.07
CA PRO A 100 -3.96 3.67 9.97
C PRO A 100 -3.13 3.25 11.19
N THR A 101 -2.44 4.22 11.79
CA THR A 101 -1.74 4.03 13.08
C THR A 101 -2.73 4.20 14.23
N ILE A 102 -2.88 3.16 15.06
CA ILE A 102 -3.91 3.07 16.13
C ILE A 102 -3.33 2.59 17.48
N ASN A 103 -2.05 2.88 17.74
CA ASN A 103 -1.42 2.57 19.03
C ASN A 103 -2.01 3.42 20.18
N ILE A 104 -1.93 2.91 21.42
CA ILE A 104 -2.40 3.56 22.67
C ILE A 104 -1.19 4.04 23.48
#